data_AF-A0A6C0HW28-F1
#
_entry.id   AF-A0A6C0HW28-F1
#
_cell.length_a   1.000
_cell.length_b   1.000
_cell.length_c   1.000
_cell.angle_alpha   90.00
_cell.angle_beta   90.00
_cell.angle_gamma   90.00
#
_symmetry.space_group_name_H-M   'P 1'
#
loop_
_entity.id
_entity.type
_entity.pdbx_description
1 polymer ?
#
loop_
_entity_poly.entity_id
_entity_poly.type
_entity_poly.pdbx_seq_one_letter_code
_entity_poly.pdbx_strand_id
1 'polypeptide(L)'
;MNLIHQKYLVIFNLFIINCLLSTTIVLYEHKWYAFIVFLCIPSIIYSISSVLLIFKAFCNKDINYDIKRDNISKKYLYVIPCYNESETELLETFISLSQQKVGKFDKRAMMIICDGKAIGENNNKSTDNILLSILNNKNKPIIYNYITREEYENKIDLYCGRFDNLDYILIIKHNNYGKRDSIVLARRLCYLYNQSENIHDLISTSLIKSTNLIFKLSFNNKIDYIINIDADTIFDYNCSYELIKTLENHKDNVGCVGYVDINMKKSSIFNPYNLYQYAEYMFAQCLRRQAQSHLTHKVNCLSGCVQILKVCEENCGEKILTLFNYCPKETDNIFTHIRSIASEDRNHVCLMHSIYPYARTVQTLSAIAYTNIPKSLRIFLSQRRRWSLGAITNDLLLLFSPNINIFERIASFVNVFTFTVVPFIFVATILFIKNIIIHPNILMLYLSIIMIVPFGYGLLIPIFFKRMHFKEAMYFYCSYIIFITMGFFIVLLTYAYSLLGMDSITWGKTRAIKNINKNIIKFKNIEYNDSMV
;
A
#
# COMPACT_ATOMS: atom_id res chain seq x y z
N MET A 1 24.63 13.94 -9.86
CA MET A 1 24.10 13.38 -11.13
C MET A 1 22.60 13.61 -11.15
N ASN A 2 22.06 14.36 -12.12
CA ASN A 2 20.62 14.63 -12.20
C ASN A 2 19.81 13.31 -12.30
N LEU A 3 18.62 13.26 -11.71
CA LEU A 3 17.72 12.09 -11.70
C LEU A 3 17.46 11.51 -13.08
N ILE A 4 17.33 12.36 -14.10
CA ILE A 4 17.16 11.93 -15.49
C ILE A 4 18.36 11.08 -15.94
N HIS A 5 19.59 11.52 -15.63
CA HIS A 5 20.78 10.75 -15.95
C HIS A 5 20.79 9.44 -15.18
N GLN A 6 20.42 9.45 -13.88
CA GLN A 6 20.40 8.23 -13.06
C GLN A 6 19.41 7.20 -13.63
N LYS A 7 18.22 7.64 -14.05
CA LYS A 7 17.24 6.81 -14.75
C LYS A 7 17.84 6.16 -16.00
N TYR A 8 18.44 6.94 -16.89
CA TYR A 8 19.02 6.37 -18.12
C TYR A 8 20.20 5.44 -17.83
N LEU A 9 20.99 5.70 -16.79
CA LEU A 9 22.04 4.78 -16.34
C LEU A 9 21.44 3.45 -15.85
N VAL A 10 20.36 3.48 -15.08
CA VAL A 10 19.64 2.26 -14.64
C VAL A 10 19.09 1.51 -15.86
N ILE A 11 18.39 2.20 -16.77
CA ILE A 11 17.83 1.60 -17.99
C ILE A 11 18.93 0.96 -18.84
N PHE A 12 20.05 1.66 -19.04
CA PHE A 12 21.16 1.18 -19.83
C PHE A 12 21.78 -0.10 -19.26
N ASN A 13 22.02 -0.14 -17.94
CA ASN A 13 22.55 -1.34 -17.28
C ASN A 13 21.56 -2.51 -17.38
N LEU A 14 20.26 -2.27 -17.14
CA LEU A 14 19.23 -3.29 -17.27
C LEU A 14 19.12 -3.81 -18.71
N PHE A 15 19.23 -2.92 -19.70
CA PHE A 15 19.22 -3.28 -21.12
C PHE A 15 20.40 -4.20 -21.45
N ILE A 16 21.63 -3.83 -21.08
CA ILE A 16 22.81 -4.66 -21.31
C ILE A 16 22.64 -6.05 -20.70
N ILE A 17 22.26 -6.12 -19.42
CA ILE A 17 22.07 -7.40 -18.70
C ILE A 17 21.06 -8.29 -19.45
N ASN A 18 19.90 -7.74 -19.80
CA ASN A 18 18.86 -8.51 -20.47
C ASN A 18 19.23 -8.90 -21.90
N CYS A 19 19.90 -8.02 -22.65
CA CYS A 19 20.39 -8.34 -23.99
C CYS A 19 21.42 -9.46 -23.94
N LEU A 20 22.43 -9.37 -23.06
CA LEU A 20 23.44 -10.42 -22.92
C LEU A 20 22.81 -11.75 -22.55
N LEU A 21 21.93 -11.79 -21.55
CA LEU A 21 21.26 -13.03 -21.14
C LEU A 21 20.37 -13.60 -22.25
N SER A 22 19.59 -12.74 -22.93
CA SER A 22 18.68 -13.15 -24.01
C SER A 22 19.43 -13.66 -25.24
N THR A 23 20.50 -12.98 -25.65
CA THR A 23 21.37 -13.44 -26.74
C THR A 23 22.03 -14.76 -26.37
N THR A 24 22.51 -14.91 -25.13
CA THR A 24 23.16 -16.15 -24.69
C THR A 24 22.20 -17.34 -24.73
N ILE A 25 20.96 -17.21 -24.25
CA ILE A 25 20.00 -18.32 -24.29
C ILE A 25 19.56 -18.67 -25.71
N VAL A 26 19.49 -17.69 -26.62
CA VAL A 26 19.17 -17.93 -28.04
C VAL A 26 20.32 -18.65 -28.75
N LEU A 27 21.56 -18.22 -28.54
CA LEU A 27 22.74 -18.86 -29.16
C LEU A 27 23.00 -20.26 -28.61
N TYR A 28 22.78 -20.47 -27.32
CA TYR A 28 22.99 -21.73 -26.63
C TYR A 28 21.66 -22.40 -26.24
N GLU A 29 20.69 -22.41 -27.14
CA GLU A 29 19.34 -22.98 -26.89
C GLU A 29 19.41 -24.44 -26.41
N HIS A 30 20.36 -25.22 -26.94
CA HIS A 30 20.61 -26.61 -26.52
C HIS A 30 21.04 -26.74 -25.04
N LYS A 31 21.51 -25.66 -24.40
CA LYS A 31 21.84 -25.58 -22.97
C LYS A 31 20.75 -24.89 -22.15
N TRP A 32 19.48 -25.06 -22.53
CA TRP A 32 18.31 -24.48 -21.84
C TRP A 32 18.33 -24.69 -20.32
N TYR A 33 18.87 -25.81 -19.83
CA TYR A 33 18.96 -26.13 -18.40
C TYR A 33 19.80 -25.12 -17.60
N ALA A 34 20.78 -24.45 -18.20
CA ALA A 34 21.63 -23.47 -17.52
C ALA A 34 20.86 -22.20 -17.12
N PHE A 35 19.76 -21.91 -17.83
CA PHE A 35 18.96 -20.72 -17.65
C PHE A 35 17.69 -20.97 -16.82
N ILE A 36 17.43 -22.23 -16.46
CA ILE A 36 16.24 -22.62 -15.72
C ILE A 36 16.19 -22.02 -14.32
N VAL A 37 17.36 -21.80 -13.71
CA VAL A 37 17.49 -21.21 -12.37
C VAL A 37 16.80 -19.83 -12.35
N PHE A 38 16.93 -19.05 -13.43
CA PHE A 38 16.30 -17.74 -13.53
C PHE A 38 14.76 -17.83 -13.63
N LEU A 39 14.23 -18.84 -14.33
CA LEU A 39 12.80 -19.05 -14.48
C LEU A 39 12.17 -19.62 -13.19
N CYS A 40 12.87 -20.51 -12.51
CA CYS A 40 12.33 -21.24 -11.37
C CYS A 40 12.51 -20.53 -10.03
N ILE A 41 13.54 -19.68 -9.84
CA ILE A 41 13.79 -19.01 -8.54
C ILE A 41 12.53 -18.35 -7.95
N PRO A 42 11.75 -17.55 -8.71
CA PRO A 42 10.54 -16.90 -8.19
C PRO A 42 9.45 -17.92 -7.86
N SER A 43 9.27 -18.90 -8.75
CA SER A 43 8.32 -19.99 -8.57
C SER A 43 8.65 -20.86 -7.36
N ILE A 44 9.92 -21.09 -7.03
CA ILE A 44 10.33 -21.90 -5.87
C ILE A 44 9.83 -21.27 -4.57
N ILE A 45 10.03 -19.96 -4.37
CA ILE A 45 9.56 -19.27 -3.15
C ILE A 45 8.03 -19.35 -3.05
N TYR A 46 7.33 -19.12 -4.15
CA TYR A 46 5.88 -19.20 -4.16
C TYR A 46 5.36 -20.62 -3.99
N SER A 47 6.02 -21.63 -4.55
CA SER A 47 5.66 -23.04 -4.40
C SER A 47 5.84 -23.51 -2.96
N ILE A 48 6.97 -23.17 -2.33
CA ILE A 48 7.19 -23.43 -0.90
C ILE A 48 6.09 -22.76 -0.07
N SER A 49 5.79 -21.49 -0.37
CA SER A 49 4.71 -20.75 0.31
C SER A 49 3.35 -21.43 0.13
N SER A 50 3.00 -21.84 -1.10
CA SER A 50 1.75 -22.55 -1.40
C SER A 50 1.64 -23.86 -0.63
N VAL A 51 2.69 -24.69 -0.63
CA VAL A 51 2.70 -25.97 0.08
C VAL A 51 2.55 -25.76 1.58
N LEU A 52 3.27 -24.80 2.17
CA LEU A 52 3.19 -24.50 3.59
C LEU A 52 1.82 -23.94 4.00
N LEU A 53 1.20 -23.10 3.15
CA LEU A 53 -0.15 -22.59 3.39
C LEU A 53 -1.20 -23.70 3.30
N ILE A 54 -1.10 -24.59 2.30
CA ILE A 54 -1.97 -25.76 2.17
C ILE A 54 -1.82 -26.68 3.38
N PHE A 55 -0.57 -27.02 3.75
CA PHE A 55 -0.29 -27.85 4.91
C PHE A 55 -0.89 -27.25 6.18
N LYS A 56 -0.68 -25.94 6.40
CA LYS A 56 -1.28 -25.22 7.53
C LYS A 56 -2.81 -25.24 7.48
N ALA A 57 -3.43 -25.07 6.31
CA ALA A 57 -4.88 -25.13 6.16
C ALA A 57 -5.43 -26.52 6.52
N PHE A 58 -4.71 -27.60 6.20
CA PHE A 58 -5.06 -28.96 6.62
C PHE A 58 -4.85 -29.18 8.12
N CYS A 59 -3.69 -28.79 8.68
CA CYS A 59 -3.41 -28.94 10.11
C CYS A 59 -4.35 -28.11 11.00
N ASN A 60 -4.79 -26.94 10.53
CA ASN A 60 -5.66 -26.06 11.29
C ASN A 60 -7.16 -26.36 11.13
N LYS A 61 -7.57 -27.40 10.38
CA LYS A 61 -8.99 -27.81 10.30
C LYS A 61 -9.59 -28.17 11.66
N ASP A 62 -8.75 -28.57 12.63
CA ASP A 62 -9.18 -28.95 13.99
C ASP A 62 -9.04 -27.83 15.03
N ILE A 63 -8.53 -26.65 14.67
CA ILE A 63 -8.35 -25.54 15.61
C ILE A 63 -9.16 -24.34 15.15
N ASN A 64 -10.49 -24.48 15.27
CA ASN A 64 -11.41 -23.35 15.37
C ASN A 64 -11.16 -22.63 16.71
N TYR A 65 -10.05 -21.91 16.83
CA TYR A 65 -10.10 -20.75 17.71
C TYR A 65 -10.96 -19.72 16.99
N ASP A 66 -12.26 -19.75 17.24
CA ASP A 66 -13.04 -18.52 17.29
C ASP A 66 -12.41 -17.67 18.39
N ILE A 67 -11.28 -17.02 18.08
CA ILE A 67 -10.66 -16.05 18.97
C ILE A 67 -11.69 -14.96 19.09
N LYS A 68 -12.49 -15.03 20.16
CA LYS A 68 -13.40 -13.95 20.48
C LYS A 68 -12.51 -12.81 20.91
N ARG A 69 -12.76 -11.65 20.31
CA ARG A 69 -12.09 -10.44 20.74
C ARG A 69 -12.37 -10.23 22.22
N ASP A 70 -11.34 -9.93 23.00
CA ASP A 70 -11.49 -9.64 24.41
C ASP A 70 -12.48 -8.48 24.61
N ASN A 71 -13.29 -8.55 25.67
CA ASN A 71 -14.27 -7.50 26.00
C ASN A 71 -13.62 -6.24 26.60
N ILE A 72 -12.29 -6.10 26.50
CA ILE A 72 -11.56 -4.94 26.99
C ILE A 72 -11.84 -3.76 26.06
N SER A 73 -12.25 -2.63 26.64
CA SER A 73 -12.46 -1.37 25.92
C SER A 73 -11.20 -0.98 25.13
N LYS A 74 -11.35 -0.76 23.82
CA LYS A 74 -10.28 -0.20 22.98
C LYS A 74 -10.64 1.18 22.47
N LYS A 75 -9.63 2.03 22.37
CA LYS A 75 -9.75 3.41 21.94
C LYS A 75 -9.01 3.55 20.62
N TYR A 76 -9.71 3.88 19.54
CA TYR A 76 -9.07 3.94 18.23
C TYR A 76 -9.57 5.08 17.34
N LEU A 77 -8.69 5.53 16.46
CA LEU A 77 -8.96 6.63 15.53
C LEU A 77 -8.95 6.14 14.09
N TYR A 78 -10.00 6.48 13.35
CA TYR A 78 -9.97 6.39 11.90
C TYR A 78 -9.21 7.59 11.35
N VAL A 79 -8.11 7.36 10.62
CA VAL A 79 -7.35 8.43 9.97
C VAL A 79 -7.68 8.40 8.47
N ILE A 80 -8.29 9.50 7.99
CA ILE A 80 -8.78 9.63 6.62
C ILE A 80 -8.08 10.83 5.95
N PRO A 81 -7.00 10.62 5.18
CA PRO A 81 -6.41 11.66 4.37
C PRO A 81 -7.26 11.89 3.12
N CYS A 82 -7.64 13.15 2.86
CA CYS A 82 -8.43 13.58 1.71
C CYS A 82 -7.64 14.61 0.90
N TYR A 83 -7.87 14.66 -0.41
CA TYR A 83 -7.28 15.66 -1.29
C TYR A 83 -8.23 16.14 -2.39
N ASN A 84 -8.78 15.22 -3.19
CA ASN A 84 -9.54 15.57 -4.40
C ASN A 84 -10.72 14.62 -4.66
N GLU A 85 -11.14 13.87 -3.64
CA GLU A 85 -12.26 12.94 -3.68
C GLU A 85 -13.58 13.70 -3.82
N SER A 86 -14.57 13.02 -4.40
CA SER A 86 -15.92 13.54 -4.58
C SER A 86 -16.75 13.49 -3.30
N GLU A 87 -17.83 14.27 -3.26
CA GLU A 87 -18.77 14.27 -2.13
C GLU A 87 -19.36 12.88 -1.86
N THR A 88 -19.66 12.13 -2.91
CA THR A 88 -20.22 10.77 -2.79
C THR A 88 -19.21 9.77 -2.25
N GLU A 89 -17.94 9.82 -2.70
CA GLU A 89 -16.86 8.97 -2.18
C GLU A 89 -16.61 9.23 -0.68
N LEU A 90 -16.53 10.50 -0.28
CA LEU A 90 -16.34 10.89 1.11
C LEU A 90 -17.53 10.46 1.99
N LEU A 91 -18.75 10.71 1.53
CA LEU A 91 -19.97 10.37 2.27
C LEU A 91 -20.12 8.86 2.46
N GLU A 92 -19.91 8.06 1.41
CA GLU A 92 -19.95 6.60 1.51
C GLU A 92 -18.89 6.06 2.47
N THR A 93 -17.68 6.63 2.43
CA THR A 93 -16.59 6.29 3.36
C THR A 93 -17.02 6.57 4.80
N PHE A 94 -17.50 7.77 5.12
CA PHE A 94 -17.90 8.15 6.49
C PHE A 94 -19.08 7.34 7.01
N ILE A 95 -20.09 7.09 6.17
CA ILE A 95 -21.23 6.23 6.53
C ILE A 95 -20.75 4.81 6.83
N SER A 96 -19.83 4.25 6.02
CA SER A 96 -19.30 2.91 6.27
C SER A 96 -18.56 2.80 7.61
N LEU A 97 -17.90 3.88 8.04
CA LEU A 97 -17.22 3.97 9.34
C LEU A 97 -18.21 4.11 10.51
N SER A 98 -19.28 4.91 10.35
CA SER A 98 -20.32 5.07 11.39
C SER A 98 -21.08 3.78 11.64
N GLN A 99 -21.23 2.94 10.61
CA GLN A 99 -21.94 1.66 10.65
C GLN A 99 -21.08 0.46 11.11
N GLN A 100 -19.76 0.60 11.27
CA GLN A 100 -18.90 -0.54 11.66
C GLN A 100 -19.38 -1.20 12.95
N LYS A 101 -19.32 -2.54 13.02
CA LYS A 101 -19.49 -3.32 14.24
C LYS A 101 -18.44 -2.92 15.28
N VAL A 102 -18.89 -2.67 16.51
CA VAL A 102 -18.04 -2.18 17.60
C VAL A 102 -18.09 -3.15 18.78
N GLY A 103 -16.97 -3.27 19.51
CA GLY A 103 -17.00 -3.89 20.83
C GLY A 103 -17.85 -3.05 21.79
N LYS A 104 -18.51 -3.70 22.74
CA LYS A 104 -19.50 -3.05 23.63
C LYS A 104 -18.98 -1.80 24.34
N PHE A 105 -17.68 -1.75 24.65
CA PHE A 105 -17.05 -0.68 25.41
C PHE A 105 -16.03 0.13 24.61
N ASP A 106 -15.90 -0.09 23.30
CA ASP A 106 -14.91 0.66 22.54
C ASP A 106 -15.31 2.13 22.38
N LYS A 107 -14.29 2.96 22.30
CA LYS A 107 -14.43 4.35 21.89
C LYS A 107 -13.73 4.53 20.56
N ARG A 108 -14.35 5.29 19.67
CA ARG A 108 -13.85 5.52 18.32
C ARG A 108 -14.19 6.92 17.84
N ALA A 109 -13.33 7.47 17.00
CA ALA A 109 -13.53 8.79 16.40
C ALA A 109 -12.84 8.88 15.04
N MET A 110 -13.13 9.94 14.29
CA MET A 110 -12.51 10.23 12.99
C MET A 110 -11.51 11.37 13.09
N MET A 111 -10.36 11.21 12.47
CA MET A 111 -9.39 12.26 12.18
C MET A 111 -9.29 12.41 10.66
N ILE A 112 -9.96 13.43 10.15
CA ILE A 112 -10.06 13.73 8.72
C ILE A 112 -9.03 14.81 8.40
N ILE A 113 -8.17 14.58 7.41
CA ILE A 113 -7.08 15.50 7.06
C ILE A 113 -7.16 15.87 5.59
N CYS A 114 -7.60 17.09 5.31
CA CYS A 114 -7.65 17.65 3.96
C CYS A 114 -6.29 18.26 3.59
N ASP A 115 -5.59 17.67 2.63
CA ASP A 115 -4.22 18.03 2.22
C ASP A 115 -4.20 19.17 1.18
N GLY A 116 -4.63 20.35 1.60
CA GLY A 116 -4.80 21.52 0.73
C GLY A 116 -6.24 21.72 0.27
N LYS A 117 -6.50 22.86 -0.38
CA LYS A 117 -7.82 23.29 -0.87
C LYS A 117 -7.98 23.02 -2.37
N ALA A 118 -7.83 21.76 -2.77
CA ALA A 118 -7.88 21.35 -4.17
C ALA A 118 -9.31 21.13 -4.67
N ILE A 119 -9.55 21.34 -5.96
CA ILE A 119 -10.79 21.01 -6.66
C ILE A 119 -10.53 19.77 -7.51
N GLY A 120 -11.27 18.69 -7.24
CA GLY A 120 -11.23 17.46 -8.04
C GLY A 120 -11.73 17.68 -9.46
N GLU A 121 -11.28 16.86 -10.42
CA GLU A 121 -11.57 17.01 -11.85
C GLU A 121 -13.08 17.04 -12.16
N ASN A 122 -13.88 16.31 -11.37
CA ASN A 122 -15.33 16.23 -11.50
C ASN A 122 -16.08 16.94 -10.36
N ASN A 123 -15.40 17.77 -9.57
CA ASN A 123 -16.00 18.48 -8.44
C ASN A 123 -16.23 19.95 -8.78
N ASN A 124 -17.36 20.50 -8.32
CA ASN A 124 -17.68 21.93 -8.46
C ASN A 124 -17.11 22.79 -7.31
N LYS A 125 -16.72 22.14 -6.21
CA LYS A 125 -16.21 22.78 -4.99
C LYS A 125 -14.87 22.16 -4.62
N SER A 126 -14.08 22.90 -3.86
CA SER A 126 -12.85 22.37 -3.28
C SER A 126 -13.17 21.36 -2.18
N THR A 127 -12.28 20.38 -1.97
CA THR A 127 -12.51 19.26 -1.05
C THR A 127 -12.71 19.72 0.40
N ASP A 128 -12.08 20.81 0.84
CA ASP A 128 -12.33 21.42 2.14
C ASP A 128 -13.78 21.92 2.29
N ASN A 129 -14.32 22.55 1.25
CA ASN A 129 -15.72 23.00 1.24
C ASN A 129 -16.71 21.83 1.19
N ILE A 130 -16.38 20.76 0.46
CA ILE A 130 -17.17 19.52 0.44
C ILE A 130 -17.19 18.88 1.84
N LEU A 131 -16.04 18.80 2.51
CA LEU A 131 -15.95 18.25 3.86
C LEU A 131 -16.76 19.07 4.86
N LEU A 132 -16.67 20.40 4.81
CA LEU A 132 -17.47 21.28 5.68
C LEU A 132 -18.98 21.14 5.43
N SER A 133 -19.41 20.92 4.18
CA SER A 133 -20.82 20.68 3.87
C SER A 133 -21.30 19.31 4.35
N ILE A 134 -20.54 18.24 4.11
CA ILE A 134 -20.87 16.88 4.58
C ILE A 134 -20.99 16.86 6.11
N LEU A 135 -20.06 17.51 6.81
CA LEU A 135 -20.00 17.55 8.27
C LEU A 135 -20.91 18.62 8.89
N ASN A 136 -21.60 19.41 8.07
CA ASN A 136 -22.46 20.54 8.45
C ASN A 136 -21.82 21.47 9.51
N ASN A 137 -20.51 21.75 9.37
CA ASN A 137 -19.77 22.53 10.35
C ASN A 137 -19.65 24.00 9.93
N LYS A 138 -20.28 24.91 10.70
CA LYS A 138 -20.26 26.36 10.47
C LYS A 138 -19.43 27.12 11.52
N ASN A 139 -18.72 26.40 12.40
CA ASN A 139 -17.94 27.01 13.47
C ASN A 139 -16.71 27.72 12.90
N LYS A 140 -16.16 28.69 13.64
CA LYS A 140 -14.86 29.28 13.29
C LYS A 140 -13.75 28.26 13.58
N PRO A 141 -12.76 28.08 12.67
CA PRO A 141 -11.66 27.17 12.91
C PRO A 141 -10.75 27.67 14.03
N ILE A 142 -10.11 26.72 14.71
CA ILE A 142 -8.92 27.01 15.52
C ILE A 142 -7.70 26.84 14.62
N ILE A 143 -6.85 27.85 14.55
CA ILE A 143 -5.70 27.88 13.64
C ILE A 143 -4.43 27.50 14.38
N TYR A 144 -3.65 26.59 13.81
CA TYR A 144 -2.32 26.23 14.31
C TYR A 144 -1.29 26.27 13.19
N ASN A 145 -0.03 26.46 13.57
CA ASN A 145 1.12 26.32 12.67
C ASN A 145 1.86 25.03 13.01
N TYR A 146 2.34 24.32 11.98
CA TYR A 146 3.19 23.15 12.13
C TYR A 146 4.32 23.17 11.09
N ILE A 147 5.37 22.38 11.36
CA ILE A 147 6.50 22.20 10.45
C ILE A 147 6.24 20.96 9.60
N THR A 148 6.33 21.12 8.28
CA THR A 148 6.10 20.05 7.30
C THR A 148 7.31 19.15 7.13
N ARG A 149 7.14 18.06 6.39
CA ARG A 149 8.24 17.19 5.92
C ARG A 149 9.38 17.89 5.15
N GLU A 150 9.08 19.05 4.56
CA GLU A 150 10.05 19.86 3.80
C GLU A 150 10.69 20.95 4.69
N GLU A 151 10.47 20.89 6.01
CA GLU A 151 10.94 21.88 6.99
C GLU A 151 10.35 23.29 6.78
N TYR A 152 9.24 23.39 6.03
CA TYR A 152 8.50 24.63 5.86
C TYR A 152 7.41 24.79 6.92
N GLU A 153 7.11 26.03 7.28
CA GLU A 153 5.95 26.34 8.11
C GLU A 153 4.67 26.24 7.28
N ASN A 154 3.68 25.53 7.79
CA ASN A 154 2.34 25.42 7.20
C ASN A 154 1.27 25.68 8.25
N LYS A 155 0.09 26.14 7.78
CA LYS A 155 -1.06 26.44 8.64
C LYS A 155 -2.12 25.36 8.49
N ILE A 156 -2.78 25.05 9.60
CA ILE A 156 -3.92 24.15 9.65
C ILE A 156 -5.12 24.85 10.29
N ASP A 157 -6.28 24.72 9.63
CA ASP A 157 -7.57 25.09 10.18
C ASP A 157 -8.19 23.86 10.82
N LEU A 158 -8.68 24.00 12.06
CA LEU A 158 -9.26 22.87 12.78
C LEU A 158 -10.71 23.08 13.16
N TYR A 159 -11.48 22.02 12.92
CA TYR A 159 -12.86 21.89 13.32
C TYR A 159 -13.07 20.61 14.12
N CYS A 160 -13.96 20.67 15.10
CA CYS A 160 -14.46 19.50 15.82
C CYS A 160 -15.98 19.45 15.68
N GLY A 161 -16.53 18.25 15.77
CA GLY A 161 -17.97 18.03 15.79
C GLY A 161 -18.29 16.56 15.88
N ARG A 162 -19.53 16.23 15.52
CA ARG A 162 -20.02 14.85 15.49
C ARG A 162 -20.69 14.58 14.15
N PHE A 163 -20.39 13.43 13.56
CA PHE A 163 -21.03 12.91 12.36
C PHE A 163 -21.66 11.57 12.74
N ASP A 164 -22.98 11.45 12.62
CA ASP A 164 -23.76 10.34 13.16
C ASP A 164 -23.42 10.02 14.64
N ASN A 165 -22.78 8.88 14.87
CA ASN A 165 -22.35 8.36 16.17
C ASN A 165 -20.84 8.50 16.41
N LEU A 166 -20.11 9.21 15.54
CA LEU A 166 -18.66 9.40 15.61
C LEU A 166 -18.32 10.86 15.87
N ASP A 167 -17.53 11.10 16.91
CA ASP A 167 -16.84 12.38 17.06
C ASP A 167 -15.78 12.50 15.95
N TYR A 168 -15.54 13.73 15.47
CA TYR A 168 -14.50 13.98 14.47
C TYR A 168 -13.64 15.18 14.81
N ILE A 169 -12.39 15.11 14.33
CA ILE A 169 -11.50 16.25 14.13
C ILE A 169 -11.28 16.36 12.63
N LEU A 170 -11.56 17.53 12.07
CA LEU A 170 -11.21 17.89 10.70
C LEU A 170 -10.03 18.86 10.73
N ILE A 171 -8.95 18.47 10.05
CA ILE A 171 -7.73 19.25 9.87
C ILE A 171 -7.65 19.65 8.40
N ILE A 172 -7.69 20.95 8.09
CA ILE A 172 -7.55 21.46 6.74
C ILE A 172 -6.19 22.15 6.62
N LYS A 173 -5.29 21.55 5.84
CA LYS A 173 -3.99 22.14 5.51
C LYS A 173 -4.17 23.26 4.50
N HIS A 174 -3.51 24.40 4.72
CA HIS A 174 -3.56 25.51 3.78
C HIS A 174 -2.84 25.17 2.47
N ASN A 175 -1.69 24.52 2.58
CA ASN A 175 -0.90 24.04 1.45
C ASN A 175 -0.84 22.50 1.43
N ASN A 176 -0.77 21.94 0.22
CA ASN A 176 -0.56 20.51 -0.02
C ASN A 176 0.93 20.15 0.21
N TYR A 177 1.20 19.13 1.01
CA TYR A 177 2.54 18.56 1.21
C TYR A 177 2.57 17.03 1.07
N GLY A 178 1.51 16.47 0.48
CA GLY A 178 1.36 15.06 0.19
C GLY A 178 0.77 14.25 1.36
N LYS A 179 0.08 13.17 0.98
CA LYS A 179 -0.55 12.19 1.88
C LYS A 179 0.36 11.74 3.03
N ARG A 180 1.65 11.55 2.76
CA ARG A 180 2.62 11.12 3.77
C ARG A 180 2.77 12.12 4.91
N ASP A 181 2.87 13.42 4.59
CA ASP A 181 2.97 14.47 5.60
C ASP A 181 1.72 14.47 6.50
N SER A 182 0.55 14.29 5.91
CA SER A 182 -0.73 14.16 6.63
C SER A 182 -0.78 12.92 7.54
N ILE A 183 -0.31 11.76 7.08
CA ILE A 183 -0.23 10.53 7.90
C ILE A 183 0.76 10.70 9.06
N VAL A 184 1.92 11.32 8.81
CA VAL A 184 2.93 11.56 9.86
C VAL A 184 2.40 12.52 10.91
N LEU A 185 1.71 13.60 10.50
CA LEU A 185 1.02 14.51 11.41
C LEU A 185 0.03 13.75 12.30
N ALA A 186 -0.84 12.92 11.72
CA ALA A 186 -1.82 12.12 12.47
C ALA A 186 -1.16 11.22 13.52
N ARG A 187 -0.15 10.45 13.11
CA ARG A 187 0.57 9.50 13.98
C ARG A 187 1.32 10.22 15.10
N ARG A 188 2.00 11.32 14.78
CA ARG A 188 2.72 12.13 15.78
C ARG A 188 1.76 12.69 16.81
N LEU A 189 0.61 13.23 16.40
CA LEU A 189 -0.40 13.74 17.33
C LEU A 189 -0.92 12.63 18.27
N CYS A 190 -1.23 11.45 17.73
CA CYS A 190 -1.67 10.31 18.55
C CYS A 190 -0.59 9.85 19.54
N TYR A 191 0.67 9.82 19.10
CA TYR A 191 1.79 9.43 19.94
C TYR A 191 2.04 10.42 21.07
N LEU A 192 2.13 11.71 20.76
CA LEU A 192 2.31 12.78 21.74
C LEU A 192 1.15 12.82 22.74
N TYR A 193 -0.09 12.58 22.30
CA TYR A 193 -1.24 12.47 23.19
C TYR A 193 -1.04 11.35 24.22
N ASN A 194 -0.62 10.15 23.80
CA ASN A 194 -0.35 9.05 24.72
C ASN A 194 0.83 9.30 25.67
N GLN A 195 1.81 10.12 25.27
CA GLN A 195 2.95 10.47 26.12
C GLN A 195 2.67 11.63 27.07
N SER A 196 1.60 12.39 26.85
CA SER A 196 1.30 13.60 27.62
C SER A 196 1.01 13.34 29.12
N GLU A 197 0.65 12.11 29.53
CA GLU A 197 0.60 11.73 30.95
C GLU A 197 1.99 11.65 31.61
N ASN A 198 3.06 11.39 30.84
CA ASN A 198 4.44 11.30 31.32
C ASN A 198 5.26 12.60 31.12
N ILE A 199 4.77 13.55 30.33
CA ILE A 199 5.48 14.78 29.96
C ILE A 199 4.80 15.96 30.65
N HIS A 200 4.96 16.06 31.97
CA HIS A 200 4.63 17.29 32.68
C HIS A 200 5.75 18.34 32.59
N ASP A 201 6.97 17.99 32.16
CA ASP A 201 8.15 18.85 32.37
C ASP A 201 9.00 19.22 31.14
N LEU A 202 8.64 18.87 29.90
CA LEU A 202 9.46 19.26 28.74
C LEU A 202 8.72 19.93 27.57
N ILE A 203 8.92 21.25 27.53
CA ILE A 203 9.29 22.04 26.34
C ILE A 203 8.19 22.37 25.32
N SER A 204 7.88 23.67 25.33
CA SER A 204 7.33 24.52 24.27
C SER A 204 7.50 24.03 22.82
N THR A 205 6.41 23.58 22.20
CA THR A 205 6.19 23.72 20.75
C THR A 205 4.72 24.02 20.48
N SER A 206 4.44 24.85 19.47
CA SER A 206 3.08 25.18 18.99
C SER A 206 2.20 23.94 18.69
N LEU A 207 2.83 22.80 18.42
CA LEU A 207 2.21 21.49 18.22
C LEU A 207 1.60 20.87 19.48
N ILE A 208 2.09 21.16 20.70
CA ILE A 208 1.49 20.65 21.94
C ILE A 208 0.19 21.41 22.26
N LYS A 209 0.03 22.68 21.89
CA LYS A 209 -1.31 23.31 21.95
C LYS A 209 -2.30 22.64 20.99
N SER A 210 -1.80 21.99 19.93
CA SER A 210 -2.59 21.17 19.03
C SER A 210 -2.86 19.75 19.58
N THR A 211 -2.24 19.28 20.67
CA THR A 211 -2.71 18.02 21.31
C THR A 211 -4.02 18.21 22.06
N ASN A 212 -4.38 19.45 22.45
CA ASN A 212 -5.73 19.81 22.94
C ASN A 212 -6.85 19.42 21.95
N LEU A 213 -6.51 19.19 20.68
CA LEU A 213 -7.42 18.74 19.63
C LEU A 213 -7.92 17.32 19.89
N ILE A 214 -7.03 16.40 20.25
CA ILE A 214 -7.38 15.03 20.61
C ILE A 214 -8.02 15.00 22.00
N PHE A 215 -7.60 15.86 22.93
CA PHE A 215 -8.24 15.97 24.25
C PHE A 215 -9.74 16.32 24.18
N LYS A 216 -10.23 16.92 23.08
CA LYS A 216 -11.67 17.13 22.85
C LYS A 216 -12.42 15.87 22.43
N LEU A 217 -11.73 14.90 21.83
CA LEU A 217 -12.29 13.59 21.61
C LEU A 217 -12.30 12.89 22.97
N SER A 218 -13.45 12.36 23.39
CA SER A 218 -13.67 11.80 24.73
C SER A 218 -12.95 10.46 24.97
N PHE A 219 -11.72 10.32 24.49
CA PHE A 219 -10.80 9.24 24.85
C PHE A 219 -10.26 9.53 26.23
N ASN A 220 -10.58 8.70 27.22
CA ASN A 220 -10.04 8.85 28.56
C ASN A 220 -8.56 8.43 28.55
N ASN A 221 -7.66 9.35 28.23
CA ASN A 221 -6.21 9.33 28.45
C ASN A 221 -5.31 8.52 27.49
N LYS A 222 -5.85 7.72 26.57
CA LYS A 222 -5.02 6.93 25.64
C LYS A 222 -5.73 6.59 24.34
N ILE A 223 -4.98 6.53 23.24
CA ILE A 223 -5.38 5.94 21.96
C ILE A 223 -4.58 4.64 21.78
N ASP A 224 -5.26 3.52 21.67
CA ASP A 224 -4.62 2.21 21.48
C ASP A 224 -4.22 1.98 20.01
N TYR A 225 -5.10 2.35 19.08
CA TYR A 225 -4.95 2.02 17.67
C TYR A 225 -5.29 3.17 16.71
N ILE A 226 -4.63 3.18 15.56
CA ILE A 226 -4.96 3.99 14.39
C ILE A 226 -5.42 3.04 13.29
N ILE A 227 -6.61 3.26 12.74
CA ILE A 227 -7.10 2.55 11.57
C ILE A 227 -7.02 3.52 10.39
N ASN A 228 -6.11 3.27 9.45
CA ASN A 228 -6.03 4.09 8.24
C ASN A 228 -6.97 3.56 7.17
N ILE A 229 -7.61 4.49 6.47
CA ILE A 229 -8.54 4.24 5.37
C ILE A 229 -8.33 5.33 4.31
N ASP A 230 -8.39 4.95 3.03
CA ASP A 230 -8.35 5.92 1.94
C ASP A 230 -9.75 6.55 1.79
N ALA A 231 -9.81 7.83 1.41
CA ALA A 231 -11.04 8.60 1.34
C ALA A 231 -12.07 8.13 0.28
N ASP A 232 -11.69 7.18 -0.57
CA ASP A 232 -12.51 6.55 -1.61
C ASP A 232 -12.79 5.05 -1.34
N THR A 233 -12.63 4.62 -0.08
CA THR A 233 -12.74 3.22 0.33
C THR A 233 -13.92 2.99 1.28
N ILE A 234 -14.65 1.88 1.08
CA ILE A 234 -15.80 1.50 1.90
C ILE A 234 -15.43 0.28 2.74
N PHE A 235 -15.62 0.36 4.06
CA PHE A 235 -15.43 -0.81 4.92
C PHE A 235 -16.66 -1.71 4.94
N ASP A 236 -16.44 -3.02 4.84
CA ASP A 236 -17.46 -4.01 5.19
C ASP A 236 -17.84 -3.89 6.67
N TYR A 237 -19.07 -4.24 7.04
CA TYR A 237 -19.63 -4.03 8.37
C TYR A 237 -18.74 -4.52 9.52
N ASN A 238 -18.01 -5.63 9.34
CA ASN A 238 -17.15 -6.22 10.38
C ASN A 238 -15.67 -5.81 10.28
N CYS A 239 -15.27 -4.97 9.33
CA CYS A 239 -13.88 -4.72 8.98
C CYS A 239 -13.02 -4.31 10.19
N SER A 240 -13.42 -3.26 10.90
CA SER A 240 -12.66 -2.73 12.03
C SER A 240 -12.59 -3.71 13.20
N TYR A 241 -13.66 -4.47 13.43
CA TYR A 241 -13.72 -5.50 14.47
C TYR A 241 -12.71 -6.62 14.20
N GLU A 242 -12.63 -7.11 12.97
CA GLU A 242 -11.71 -8.19 12.58
C GLU A 242 -10.24 -7.73 12.54
N LEU A 243 -9.99 -6.47 12.17
CA LEU A 243 -8.65 -5.86 12.28
C LEU A 243 -8.16 -5.85 13.73
N ILE A 244 -8.98 -5.33 14.66
CA ILE A 244 -8.61 -5.25 16.08
C ILE A 244 -8.45 -6.67 16.64
N LYS A 245 -9.40 -7.56 16.40
CA LYS A 245 -9.34 -8.97 16.83
C LYS A 245 -8.03 -9.62 16.39
N THR A 246 -7.65 -9.48 15.11
CA THR A 246 -6.43 -10.11 14.59
C THR A 246 -5.16 -9.50 15.19
N LEU A 247 -5.13 -8.17 15.35
CA LEU A 247 -4.01 -7.49 15.97
C LEU A 247 -3.81 -7.98 17.41
N GLU A 248 -4.89 -8.17 18.17
CA GLU A 248 -4.84 -8.57 19.58
C GLU A 248 -4.49 -10.03 19.83
N ASN A 249 -4.51 -10.88 18.80
CA ASN A 249 -4.13 -12.28 18.90
C ASN A 249 -2.69 -12.48 19.43
N HIS A 250 -1.82 -11.49 19.33
CA HIS A 250 -0.45 -11.56 19.85
C HIS A 250 0.07 -10.19 20.28
N LYS A 251 0.70 -10.10 21.46
CA LYS A 251 1.18 -8.85 22.06
C LYS A 251 2.18 -8.07 21.20
N ASP A 252 3.00 -8.79 20.43
CA ASP A 252 4.06 -8.25 19.56
C ASP A 252 3.54 -7.80 18.19
N ASN A 253 2.26 -8.03 17.88
CA ASN A 253 1.66 -7.49 16.68
C ASN A 253 1.52 -5.98 16.83
N VAL A 254 2.18 -5.25 15.93
CA VAL A 254 2.13 -3.78 15.89
C VAL A 254 1.32 -3.27 14.70
N GLY A 255 1.05 -4.11 13.70
CA GLY A 255 0.22 -3.75 12.56
C GLY A 255 -0.50 -4.94 11.94
N CYS A 256 -1.71 -4.69 11.43
CA CYS A 256 -2.48 -5.66 10.68
C CYS A 256 -3.12 -5.01 9.46
N VAL A 257 -3.13 -5.72 8.33
CA VAL A 257 -3.80 -5.30 7.09
C VAL A 257 -4.99 -6.19 6.79
N GLY A 258 -6.06 -5.58 6.31
CA GLY A 258 -7.24 -6.31 5.83
C GLY A 258 -7.08 -6.84 4.40
N TYR A 259 -8.17 -7.42 3.91
CA TYR A 259 -8.36 -7.81 2.53
C TYR A 259 -8.97 -6.65 1.74
N VAL A 260 -8.28 -6.28 0.66
CA VAL A 260 -8.73 -5.27 -0.29
C VAL A 260 -9.49 -5.99 -1.39
N ASP A 261 -10.77 -5.65 -1.50
CA ASP A 261 -11.65 -6.13 -2.55
C ASP A 261 -12.07 -4.98 -3.48
N ILE A 262 -12.67 -5.32 -4.61
CA ILE A 262 -13.15 -4.35 -5.58
C ILE A 262 -14.64 -4.04 -5.35
N ASN A 263 -15.01 -2.78 -5.50
CA ASN A 263 -16.41 -2.40 -5.48
C ASN A 263 -17.09 -2.75 -6.82
N MET A 264 -17.67 -3.95 -6.89
CA MET A 264 -18.35 -4.45 -8.11
C MET A 264 -19.44 -3.51 -8.62
N LYS A 265 -20.17 -2.83 -7.72
CA LYS A 265 -21.30 -1.95 -8.08
C LYS A 265 -20.87 -0.72 -8.88
N LYS A 266 -19.64 -0.24 -8.65
CA LYS A 266 -19.07 0.94 -9.34
C LYS A 266 -18.18 0.57 -10.52
N SER A 267 -17.97 -0.73 -10.75
CA SER A 267 -17.06 -1.24 -11.77
C SER A 267 -17.82 -1.73 -13.00
N SER A 268 -17.27 -1.50 -14.20
CA SER A 268 -17.68 -2.28 -15.37
C SER A 268 -17.16 -3.70 -15.19
N ILE A 269 -18.03 -4.62 -14.78
CA ILE A 269 -17.67 -5.96 -14.30
C ILE A 269 -16.80 -6.73 -15.31
N PHE A 270 -17.02 -6.52 -16.61
CA PHE A 270 -16.30 -7.19 -17.69
C PHE A 270 -15.16 -6.38 -18.32
N ASN A 271 -14.78 -5.24 -17.75
CA ASN A 271 -13.61 -4.52 -18.23
C ASN A 271 -12.34 -5.36 -17.98
N PRO A 272 -11.48 -5.59 -19.00
CA PRO A 272 -10.29 -6.45 -18.87
C PRO A 272 -9.32 -5.99 -17.77
N TYR A 273 -9.23 -4.68 -17.52
CA TYR A 273 -8.40 -4.14 -16.44
C TYR A 273 -8.94 -4.52 -15.06
N ASN A 274 -10.27 -4.57 -14.92
CA ASN A 274 -10.93 -4.95 -13.68
C ASN A 274 -10.74 -6.44 -13.39
N LEU A 275 -10.97 -7.27 -14.41
CA LEU A 275 -10.77 -8.72 -14.32
C LEU A 275 -9.31 -9.05 -13.94
N TYR A 276 -8.34 -8.44 -14.63
CA TYR A 276 -6.93 -8.64 -14.31
C TYR A 276 -6.59 -8.19 -12.88
N GLN A 277 -7.02 -6.99 -12.48
CA GLN A 277 -6.72 -6.45 -11.17
C GLN A 277 -7.36 -7.25 -10.04
N TYR A 278 -8.59 -7.74 -10.23
CA TYR A 278 -9.27 -8.58 -9.25
C TYR A 278 -8.48 -9.85 -8.95
N ALA A 279 -8.07 -10.58 -10.00
CA ALA A 279 -7.27 -11.79 -9.84
C ALA A 279 -5.87 -11.48 -9.28
N GLU A 280 -5.22 -10.39 -9.71
CA GLU A 280 -3.93 -9.95 -9.19
C GLU A 280 -4.00 -9.65 -7.67
N TYR A 281 -5.04 -8.95 -7.23
CA TYR A 281 -5.30 -8.66 -5.82
C TYR A 281 -5.51 -9.93 -5.01
N MET A 282 -6.39 -10.82 -5.47
CA MET A 282 -6.69 -12.06 -4.78
C MET A 282 -5.45 -12.95 -4.67
N PHE A 283 -4.72 -13.12 -5.76
CA PHE A 283 -3.51 -13.95 -5.79
C PHE A 283 -2.42 -13.38 -4.87
N ALA A 284 -2.12 -12.08 -4.96
CA ALA A 284 -1.08 -11.47 -4.13
C ALA A 284 -1.43 -11.50 -2.63
N GLN A 285 -2.70 -11.29 -2.29
CA GLN A 285 -3.17 -11.27 -0.90
C GLN A 285 -3.27 -12.67 -0.29
N CYS A 286 -3.74 -13.66 -1.05
CA CYS A 286 -3.97 -15.02 -0.54
C CYS A 286 -2.73 -15.94 -0.63
N LEU A 287 -1.72 -15.57 -1.42
CA LEU A 287 -0.45 -16.31 -1.50
C LEU A 287 0.66 -15.56 -0.77
N ARG A 288 1.21 -14.50 -1.39
CA ARG A 288 2.42 -13.83 -0.90
C ARG A 288 2.21 -13.20 0.48
N ARG A 289 1.15 -12.39 0.64
CA ARG A 289 0.89 -11.68 1.89
C ARG A 289 0.47 -12.64 3.00
N GLN A 290 -0.33 -13.65 2.67
CA GLN A 290 -0.73 -14.70 3.62
C GLN A 290 0.47 -15.52 4.10
N ALA A 291 1.40 -15.86 3.20
CA ALA A 291 2.65 -16.54 3.55
C ALA A 291 3.50 -15.69 4.50
N GLN A 292 3.69 -14.41 4.21
CA GLN A 292 4.40 -13.49 5.12
C GLN A 292 3.70 -13.39 6.49
N SER A 293 2.37 -13.29 6.52
CA SER A 293 1.59 -13.22 7.75
C SER A 293 1.74 -14.47 8.62
N HIS A 294 1.77 -15.65 8.00
CA HIS A 294 1.73 -16.93 8.71
C HIS A 294 3.09 -17.59 8.97
N LEU A 295 4.09 -17.31 8.14
CA LEU A 295 5.41 -17.96 8.21
C LEU A 295 6.44 -17.06 8.88
N THR A 296 6.46 -15.77 8.52
CA THR A 296 7.50 -14.83 9.00
C THR A 296 6.96 -13.79 9.97
N HIS A 297 5.65 -13.52 9.97
CA HIS A 297 5.01 -12.39 10.65
C HIS A 297 5.60 -11.03 10.24
N LYS A 298 6.01 -10.94 8.97
CA LYS A 298 6.67 -9.79 8.36
C LYS A 298 5.93 -9.34 7.11
N VAL A 299 4.60 -9.20 7.18
CA VAL A 299 3.85 -8.57 6.08
C VAL A 299 4.46 -7.21 5.79
N ASN A 300 5.09 -7.07 4.63
CA ASN A 300 5.94 -5.92 4.33
C ASN A 300 5.19 -4.75 3.70
N CYS A 301 3.90 -4.94 3.37
CA CYS A 301 3.03 -3.94 2.79
C CYS A 301 1.67 -3.98 3.50
N LEU A 302 1.39 -2.99 4.34
CA LEU A 302 0.08 -2.76 4.95
C LEU A 302 -0.67 -1.72 4.12
N SER A 303 -1.70 -2.16 3.40
CA SER A 303 -2.43 -1.32 2.44
C SER A 303 -3.02 -0.09 3.13
N GLY A 304 -2.76 1.10 2.58
CA GLY A 304 -3.23 2.38 3.10
C GLY A 304 -4.74 2.45 3.28
N CYS A 305 -5.47 1.78 2.39
CA CYS A 305 -6.92 1.73 2.41
C CYS A 305 -7.55 0.85 3.49
N VAL A 306 -6.81 -0.11 4.10
CA VAL A 306 -7.35 -0.98 5.15
C VAL A 306 -6.23 -1.54 6.03
N GLN A 307 -5.82 -0.74 7.02
CA GLN A 307 -4.78 -1.14 7.96
C GLN A 307 -5.08 -0.63 9.36
N ILE A 308 -4.70 -1.41 10.37
CA ILE A 308 -4.65 -1.01 11.76
C ILE A 308 -3.20 -1.00 12.24
N LEU A 309 -2.83 0.03 12.99
CA LEU A 309 -1.52 0.20 13.61
C LEU A 309 -1.71 0.45 15.11
N LYS A 310 -0.88 -0.20 15.92
CA LYS A 310 -0.76 0.09 17.35
C LYS A 310 -0.07 1.44 17.53
N VAL A 311 -0.61 2.29 18.41
CA VAL A 311 0.07 3.54 18.79
C VAL A 311 1.19 3.20 19.76
N CYS A 312 2.40 3.08 19.20
CA CYS A 312 3.62 2.65 19.89
C CYS A 312 4.85 3.25 19.19
N GLU A 313 6.02 3.11 19.81
CA GLU A 313 7.29 3.63 19.30
C GLU A 313 7.61 3.11 17.88
N GLU A 314 7.24 1.87 17.57
CA GLU A 314 7.51 1.20 16.29
C GLU A 314 6.77 1.83 15.10
N ASN A 315 5.59 2.40 15.33
CA ASN A 315 4.73 2.97 14.27
C ASN A 315 4.66 4.50 14.29
N CYS A 316 4.79 5.08 15.49
CA CYS A 316 4.48 6.49 15.75
C CYS A 316 5.57 7.22 16.56
N GLY A 317 6.65 6.52 16.95
CA GLY A 317 7.79 7.12 17.64
C GLY A 317 8.55 8.09 16.75
N GLU A 318 9.28 9.02 17.35
CA GLU A 318 9.95 10.08 16.58
C GLU A 318 11.00 9.50 15.62
N LYS A 319 11.76 8.48 16.05
CA LYS A 319 12.79 7.83 15.21
C LYS A 319 12.21 7.27 13.89
N ILE A 320 11.09 6.55 13.97
CA ILE A 320 10.45 5.99 12.76
C ILE A 320 9.80 7.09 11.93
N LEU A 321 9.15 8.07 12.56
CA LEU A 321 8.48 9.14 11.85
C LEU A 321 9.46 10.07 11.12
N THR A 322 10.63 10.39 11.69
CA THR A 322 11.67 11.18 11.02
C THR A 322 12.14 10.48 9.74
N LEU A 323 12.44 9.17 9.81
CA LEU A 323 12.89 8.39 8.64
C LEU A 323 11.80 8.20 7.60
N PHE A 324 10.56 7.94 8.06
CA PHE A 324 9.43 7.77 7.17
C PHE A 324 9.10 9.08 6.45
N ASN A 325 9.14 10.21 7.16
CA ASN A 325 8.82 11.54 6.63
C ASN A 325 9.96 12.20 5.85
N TYR A 326 11.11 11.52 5.70
CA TYR A 326 12.27 12.07 5.01
C TYR A 326 11.93 12.56 3.60
N CYS A 327 12.22 13.84 3.35
CA CYS A 327 12.14 14.45 2.03
C CYS A 327 13.48 14.32 1.29
N PRO A 328 13.53 13.61 0.14
CA PRO A 328 14.75 13.42 -0.61
C PRO A 328 15.35 14.73 -1.10
N LYS A 329 16.66 14.89 -0.94
CA LYS A 329 17.44 16.02 -1.46
C LYS A 329 17.80 15.78 -2.93
N GLU A 330 18.09 16.82 -3.69
CA GLU A 330 18.49 16.70 -5.12
C GLU A 330 19.73 15.81 -5.34
N THR A 331 20.56 15.68 -4.31
CA THR A 331 21.77 14.84 -4.30
C THR A 331 21.48 13.35 -4.09
N ASP A 332 20.28 13.00 -3.64
CA ASP A 332 19.93 11.62 -3.36
C ASP A 332 19.80 10.80 -4.65
N ASN A 333 19.92 9.48 -4.49
CA ASN A 333 19.72 8.58 -5.60
C ASN A 333 18.22 8.44 -5.95
N ILE A 334 17.95 8.09 -7.21
CA ILE A 334 16.60 7.94 -7.75
C ILE A 334 15.74 6.93 -6.94
N PHE A 335 16.35 5.91 -6.33
CA PHE A 335 15.64 4.93 -5.51
C PHE A 335 15.10 5.55 -4.21
N THR A 336 15.84 6.45 -3.58
CA THR A 336 15.38 7.23 -2.42
C THR A 336 14.20 8.13 -2.79
N HIS A 337 14.26 8.79 -3.96
CA HIS A 337 13.14 9.58 -4.47
C HIS A 337 11.88 8.73 -4.67
N ILE A 338 12.00 7.62 -5.41
CA ILE A 338 10.90 6.67 -5.66
C ILE A 338 10.32 6.17 -4.33
N ARG A 339 11.15 5.72 -3.39
CA ARG A 339 10.69 5.21 -2.09
C ARG A 339 9.94 6.27 -1.29
N SER A 340 10.29 7.55 -1.45
CA SER A 340 9.60 8.65 -0.79
C SER A 340 8.22 9.00 -1.40
N ILE A 341 7.95 8.60 -2.64
CA ILE A 341 6.74 9.03 -3.38
C ILE A 341 5.79 7.88 -3.70
N ALA A 342 6.33 6.73 -4.09
CA ALA A 342 5.58 5.69 -4.77
C ALA A 342 5.02 4.61 -3.83
N SER A 343 5.39 4.60 -2.55
CA SER A 343 5.04 3.50 -1.64
C SER A 343 5.11 3.88 -0.17
N GLU A 344 4.27 4.80 0.29
CA GLU A 344 4.21 5.17 1.71
C GLU A 344 3.88 3.95 2.60
N ASP A 345 2.94 3.12 2.17
CA ASP A 345 2.49 1.92 2.87
C ASP A 345 3.63 0.93 3.14
N ARG A 346 4.39 0.60 2.09
CA ARG A 346 5.50 -0.35 2.17
C ARG A 346 6.73 0.29 2.83
N ASN A 347 7.01 1.56 2.53
CA ASN A 347 8.18 2.26 3.08
C ASN A 347 8.13 2.33 4.60
N HIS A 348 6.97 2.67 5.17
CA HIS A 348 6.81 2.67 6.63
C HIS A 348 7.16 1.30 7.23
N VAL A 349 6.58 0.22 6.70
CA VAL A 349 6.70 -1.11 7.28
C VAL A 349 8.10 -1.69 7.08
N CYS A 350 8.73 -1.45 5.93
CA CYS A 350 10.12 -1.85 5.68
C CYS A 350 11.11 -1.11 6.59
N LEU A 351 10.90 0.20 6.81
CA LEU A 351 11.70 0.97 7.77
C LEU A 351 11.49 0.44 9.20
N MET A 352 10.24 0.20 9.60
CA MET A 352 9.92 -0.37 10.91
C MET A 352 10.61 -1.72 11.12
N HIS A 353 10.56 -2.65 10.15
CA HIS A 353 11.25 -3.95 10.29
C HIS A 353 12.77 -3.84 10.31
N SER A 354 13.34 -2.82 9.66
CA SER A 354 14.78 -2.54 9.71
C SER A 354 15.23 -2.04 11.08
N ILE A 355 14.43 -1.17 11.71
CA ILE A 355 14.73 -0.54 13.01
C ILE A 355 14.32 -1.44 14.18
N TYR A 356 13.17 -2.11 14.08
CA TYR A 356 12.52 -2.92 15.12
C TYR A 356 12.27 -4.35 14.62
N PRO A 357 13.30 -5.21 14.58
CA PRO A 357 13.20 -6.56 13.99
C PRO A 357 12.26 -7.50 14.74
N TYR A 358 11.90 -7.21 15.98
CA TYR A 358 10.94 -7.98 16.77
C TYR A 358 9.48 -7.65 16.44
N ALA A 359 9.21 -6.49 15.81
CA ALA A 359 7.86 -6.03 15.51
C ALA A 359 7.14 -6.98 14.54
N ARG A 360 5.91 -7.42 14.84
CA ARG A 360 5.16 -8.33 13.97
C ARG A 360 4.08 -7.59 13.19
N THR A 361 4.00 -7.86 11.89
CA THR A 361 2.92 -7.41 11.01
C THR A 361 2.23 -8.59 10.36
N VAL A 362 0.90 -8.58 10.44
CA VAL A 362 0.05 -9.71 10.03
C VAL A 362 -1.06 -9.26 9.09
N GLN A 363 -1.75 -10.22 8.50
CA GLN A 363 -2.89 -10.01 7.62
C GLN A 363 -4.11 -10.76 8.15
N THR A 364 -5.28 -10.17 7.99
CA THR A 364 -6.57 -10.85 8.12
C THR A 364 -7.35 -10.75 6.83
N LEU A 365 -7.92 -11.88 6.39
CA LEU A 365 -8.82 -11.92 5.23
C LEU A 365 -10.29 -11.64 5.63
N SER A 366 -10.58 -11.56 6.93
CA SER A 366 -11.94 -11.34 7.43
C SER A 366 -12.32 -9.87 7.54
N ALA A 367 -11.33 -8.96 7.56
CA ALA A 367 -11.56 -7.53 7.48
C ALA A 367 -11.51 -7.08 6.02
N ILE A 368 -12.65 -6.65 5.47
CA ILE A 368 -12.79 -6.38 4.03
C ILE A 368 -13.00 -4.90 3.80
N ALA A 369 -12.29 -4.35 2.81
CA ALA A 369 -12.50 -3.00 2.33
C ALA A 369 -12.66 -2.99 0.80
N TYR A 370 -13.63 -2.24 0.30
CA TYR A 370 -13.94 -2.14 -1.12
C TYR A 370 -13.38 -0.84 -1.69
N THR A 371 -12.53 -0.97 -2.71
CA THR A 371 -11.90 0.18 -3.39
C THR A 371 -12.35 0.28 -4.85
N ASN A 372 -12.12 1.46 -5.43
CA ASN A 372 -12.37 1.74 -6.84
C ASN A 372 -11.25 1.18 -7.74
N ILE A 373 -11.61 0.81 -8.96
CA ILE A 373 -10.70 0.19 -9.94
C ILE A 373 -10.36 1.20 -11.04
N PRO A 374 -9.15 1.16 -11.64
CA PRO A 374 -8.80 1.97 -12.81
C PRO A 374 -9.82 1.86 -13.94
N LYS A 375 -10.30 3.01 -14.42
CA LYS A 375 -11.25 3.11 -15.54
C LYS A 375 -10.58 3.14 -16.92
N SER A 376 -9.27 3.39 -16.98
CA SER A 376 -8.51 3.50 -18.24
C SER A 376 -7.12 2.89 -18.12
N LEU A 377 -6.53 2.53 -19.27
CA LEU A 377 -5.17 1.97 -19.35
C LEU A 377 -4.13 2.90 -18.73
N ARG A 378 -4.25 4.23 -18.95
CA ARG A 378 -3.32 5.22 -18.38
C ARG A 378 -3.33 5.19 -16.85
N ILE A 379 -4.52 5.10 -16.24
CA ILE A 379 -4.65 5.02 -14.78
C ILE A 379 -4.10 3.67 -14.28
N PHE A 380 -4.43 2.57 -14.97
CA PHE A 380 -3.96 1.22 -14.68
C PHE A 380 -2.43 1.11 -14.68
N LEU A 381 -1.76 1.66 -15.70
CA LEU A 381 -0.30 1.67 -15.84
C LEU A 381 0.36 2.60 -14.82
N SER A 382 -0.23 3.77 -14.56
CA SER A 382 0.25 4.70 -13.54
C SER A 382 0.24 4.09 -12.12
N GLN A 383 -0.80 3.32 -11.78
CA GLN A 383 -0.85 2.58 -10.51
C GLN A 383 0.26 1.53 -10.43
N ARG A 384 0.42 0.69 -11.46
CA ARG A 384 1.42 -0.38 -11.49
C ARG A 384 2.85 0.14 -11.50
N ARG A 385 3.10 1.30 -12.12
CA ARG A 385 4.38 1.99 -12.01
C ARG A 385 4.74 2.27 -10.55
N ARG A 386 3.81 2.90 -9.81
CA ARG A 386 4.04 3.23 -8.40
C ARG A 386 4.24 1.97 -7.56
N TRP A 387 3.39 0.97 -7.75
CA TRP A 387 3.48 -0.28 -6.99
C TRP A 387 4.77 -1.07 -7.28
N SER A 388 5.18 -1.16 -8.55
CA SER A 388 6.38 -1.90 -8.95
C SER A 388 7.65 -1.20 -8.49
N LEU A 389 7.82 0.09 -8.82
CA LEU A 389 8.99 0.86 -8.40
C LEU A 389 9.05 0.98 -6.87
N GLY A 390 7.91 1.19 -6.24
CA GLY A 390 7.74 1.18 -4.78
C GLY A 390 8.13 -0.15 -4.13
N ALA A 391 7.74 -1.27 -4.75
CA ALA A 391 8.10 -2.61 -4.28
C ALA A 391 9.61 -2.84 -4.33
N ILE A 392 10.22 -2.58 -5.49
CA ILE A 392 11.65 -2.87 -5.73
C ILE A 392 12.55 -2.00 -4.89
N THR A 393 12.26 -0.70 -4.74
CA THR A 393 13.07 0.19 -3.92
C THR A 393 13.00 -0.11 -2.42
N ASN A 394 11.88 -0.65 -1.95
CA ASN A 394 11.74 -1.14 -0.58
C ASN A 394 12.38 -2.53 -0.39
N ASP A 395 12.31 -3.41 -1.39
CA ASP A 395 13.03 -4.69 -1.33
C ASP A 395 14.56 -4.47 -1.33
N LEU A 396 15.06 -3.48 -2.08
CA LEU A 396 16.46 -3.04 -2.00
C LEU A 396 16.82 -2.56 -0.57
N LEU A 397 15.94 -1.80 0.10
CA LEU A 397 16.16 -1.41 1.49
C LEU A 397 16.28 -2.63 2.42
N LEU A 398 15.37 -3.61 2.28
CA LEU A 398 15.39 -4.83 3.10
C LEU A 398 16.64 -5.68 2.82
N LEU A 399 17.11 -5.71 1.58
CA LEU A 399 18.31 -6.46 1.18
C LEU A 399 19.58 -6.00 1.87
N PHE A 400 19.73 -4.70 2.09
CA PHE A 400 20.94 -4.12 2.67
C PHE A 400 20.78 -3.75 4.15
N SER A 401 19.58 -3.87 4.71
CA SER A 401 19.35 -3.64 6.14
C SER A 401 19.92 -4.79 6.97
N PRO A 402 20.66 -4.54 8.07
CA PRO A 402 21.39 -5.59 8.80
C PRO A 402 20.45 -6.58 9.50
N ASN A 403 19.34 -6.10 10.08
CA ASN A 403 18.52 -6.90 11.00
C ASN A 403 17.31 -7.60 10.36
N ILE A 404 17.31 -7.77 9.04
CA ILE A 404 16.22 -8.45 8.33
C ILE A 404 16.42 -9.96 8.36
N ASN A 405 15.35 -10.68 8.72
CA ASN A 405 15.27 -12.14 8.68
C ASN A 405 15.71 -12.68 7.31
N ILE A 406 16.48 -13.77 7.31
CA ILE A 406 16.99 -14.42 6.10
C ILE A 406 15.90 -14.75 5.08
N PHE A 407 14.71 -15.19 5.50
CA PHE A 407 13.60 -15.51 4.59
C PHE A 407 13.09 -14.27 3.86
N GLU A 408 12.90 -13.16 4.57
CA GLU A 408 12.48 -11.90 3.95
C GLU A 408 13.61 -11.31 3.08
N ARG A 409 14.87 -11.46 3.48
CA ARG A 409 16.02 -11.04 2.68
C ARG A 409 16.10 -11.81 1.37
N ILE A 410 15.93 -13.14 1.41
CA ILE A 410 15.89 -13.99 0.21
C ILE A 410 14.68 -13.63 -0.66
N ALA A 411 13.49 -13.44 -0.06
CA ALA A 411 12.30 -13.04 -0.82
C ALA A 411 12.49 -11.67 -1.51
N SER A 412 13.06 -10.69 -0.81
CA SER A 412 13.41 -9.38 -1.39
C SER A 412 14.48 -9.51 -2.48
N PHE A 413 15.48 -10.37 -2.30
CA PHE A 413 16.48 -10.67 -3.35
C PHE A 413 15.81 -11.17 -4.60
N VAL A 414 14.96 -12.18 -4.47
CA VAL A 414 14.25 -12.78 -5.59
C VAL A 414 13.34 -11.77 -6.28
N ASN A 415 12.63 -10.92 -5.56
CA ASN A 415 11.80 -9.87 -6.18
C ASN A 415 12.65 -8.88 -7.00
N VAL A 416 13.76 -8.40 -6.42
CA VAL A 416 14.67 -7.45 -7.10
C VAL A 416 15.30 -8.11 -8.32
N PHE A 417 15.83 -9.31 -8.16
CA PHE A 417 16.43 -10.10 -9.22
C PHE A 417 15.44 -10.35 -10.36
N THR A 418 14.23 -10.81 -10.04
CA THR A 418 13.17 -11.06 -11.04
C THR A 418 12.86 -9.81 -11.83
N PHE A 419 12.71 -8.67 -11.15
CA PHE A 419 12.47 -7.39 -11.82
C PHE A 419 13.62 -6.99 -12.74
N THR A 420 14.87 -7.17 -12.30
CA THR A 420 16.06 -6.87 -13.11
C THR A 420 16.10 -7.63 -14.44
N VAL A 421 15.56 -8.85 -14.48
CA VAL A 421 15.67 -9.75 -15.65
C VAL A 421 14.32 -10.05 -16.33
N VAL A 422 13.30 -9.18 -16.19
CA VAL A 422 11.97 -9.39 -16.77
C VAL A 422 12.01 -9.66 -18.29
N PRO A 423 12.67 -8.83 -19.13
CA PRO A 423 12.76 -9.11 -20.57
C PRO A 423 13.41 -10.47 -20.89
N PHE A 424 14.44 -10.85 -20.14
CA PHE A 424 15.08 -12.15 -20.30
C PHE A 424 14.15 -13.30 -19.91
N ILE A 425 13.43 -13.21 -18.78
CA ILE A 425 12.43 -14.22 -18.37
C ILE A 425 11.37 -14.39 -19.45
N PHE A 426 10.96 -13.30 -20.11
CA PHE A 426 10.02 -13.35 -21.22
C PHE A 426 10.57 -14.20 -22.38
N VAL A 427 11.76 -13.89 -22.88
CA VAL A 427 12.41 -14.66 -23.96
C VAL A 427 12.62 -16.12 -23.55
N ALA A 428 13.13 -16.36 -22.32
CA ALA A 428 13.41 -17.68 -21.81
C ALA A 428 12.14 -18.54 -21.67
N THR A 429 11.01 -17.95 -21.30
CA THR A 429 9.72 -18.65 -21.22
C THR A 429 9.26 -19.13 -22.60
N ILE A 430 9.36 -18.28 -23.63
CA ILE A 430 9.00 -18.66 -25.02
C ILE A 430 9.87 -19.83 -25.51
N LEU A 431 11.19 -19.73 -25.30
CA LEU A 431 12.12 -20.80 -25.67
C LEU A 431 11.86 -22.09 -24.90
N PHE A 432 11.55 -21.99 -23.60
CA PHE A 432 11.22 -23.16 -22.78
C PHE A 432 9.96 -23.86 -23.29
N ILE A 433 8.90 -23.13 -23.60
CA ILE A 433 7.66 -23.70 -24.18
C ILE A 433 7.95 -24.36 -25.53
N LYS A 434 8.70 -23.70 -26.42
CA LYS A 434 9.14 -24.27 -27.71
C LYS A 434 9.89 -25.59 -27.50
N ASN A 435 10.84 -25.63 -26.56
CA ASN A 435 11.65 -26.81 -26.29
C ASN A 435 10.83 -27.96 -25.69
N ILE A 436 9.82 -27.68 -24.86
CA ILE A 436 8.88 -28.71 -24.38
C ILE A 436 8.13 -29.36 -25.55
N ILE A 437 7.67 -28.56 -26.52
CA ILE A 437 6.86 -29.04 -27.65
C ILE A 437 7.71 -29.87 -28.62
N ILE A 438 8.94 -29.43 -28.92
CA ILE A 438 9.78 -30.06 -29.95
C ILE A 438 10.65 -31.19 -29.37
N HIS A 439 11.21 -30.99 -28.17
CA HIS A 439 12.19 -31.89 -27.54
C HIS A 439 11.86 -32.13 -26.05
N PRO A 440 10.74 -32.81 -25.74
CA PRO A 440 10.31 -33.03 -24.37
C PRO A 440 11.36 -33.82 -23.57
N ASN A 441 11.63 -33.37 -22.35
CA ASN A 441 12.57 -34.01 -21.44
C ASN A 441 11.95 -34.12 -20.03
N ILE A 442 12.21 -35.21 -19.32
CA ILE A 442 11.71 -35.43 -17.96
C ILE A 442 12.10 -34.31 -16.98
N LEU A 443 13.29 -33.73 -17.15
CA LEU A 443 13.72 -32.57 -16.36
C LEU A 443 12.80 -31.36 -16.62
N MET A 444 12.42 -31.10 -17.87
CA MET A 444 11.47 -30.02 -18.19
C MET A 444 10.11 -30.27 -17.52
N LEU A 445 9.66 -31.53 -17.43
CA LEU A 445 8.42 -31.87 -16.73
C LEU A 445 8.49 -31.50 -15.24
N TYR A 446 9.54 -31.90 -14.52
CA TYR A 446 9.72 -31.54 -13.11
C TYR A 446 9.75 -30.03 -12.87
N LEU A 447 10.42 -29.29 -13.76
CA LEU A 447 10.53 -27.84 -13.67
C LEU A 447 9.19 -27.16 -13.96
N SER A 448 8.45 -27.68 -14.93
CA SER A 448 7.10 -27.22 -15.26
C SER A 448 6.16 -27.39 -14.07
N ILE A 449 6.28 -28.50 -13.33
CA ILE A 449 5.52 -28.72 -12.09
C ILE A 449 5.82 -27.61 -11.08
N ILE A 450 7.11 -27.30 -10.82
CA ILE A 450 7.49 -26.22 -9.89
C ILE A 450 6.90 -24.88 -10.31
N MET A 451 6.88 -24.57 -11.60
CA MET A 451 6.32 -23.32 -12.13
C MET A 451 4.80 -23.26 -12.05
N ILE A 452 4.11 -24.40 -12.18
CA ILE A 452 2.64 -24.50 -12.19
C ILE A 452 2.06 -24.52 -10.77
N VAL A 453 2.79 -25.04 -9.76
CA VAL A 453 2.28 -25.15 -8.37
C VAL A 453 1.68 -23.86 -7.81
N PRO A 454 2.30 -22.66 -7.95
CA PRO A 454 1.69 -21.42 -7.46
C PRO A 454 0.38 -21.10 -8.17
N PHE A 455 0.29 -21.39 -9.47
CA PHE A 455 -0.93 -21.19 -10.23
C PHE A 455 -2.02 -22.21 -9.86
N GLY A 456 -1.63 -23.45 -9.56
CA GLY A 456 -2.52 -24.47 -9.01
C GLY A 456 -3.09 -24.05 -7.65
N TYR A 457 -2.25 -23.48 -6.77
CA TYR A 457 -2.73 -22.89 -5.52
C TYR A 457 -3.74 -21.76 -5.77
N GLY A 458 -3.50 -20.92 -6.78
CA GLY A 458 -4.43 -19.86 -7.16
C GLY A 458 -5.84 -20.37 -7.51
N LEU A 459 -5.95 -21.54 -8.15
CA LEU A 459 -7.25 -22.18 -8.42
C LEU A 459 -7.97 -22.63 -7.14
N LEU A 460 -7.22 -22.90 -6.06
CA LEU A 460 -7.79 -23.31 -4.77
C LEU A 460 -8.20 -22.12 -3.90
N ILE A 461 -7.89 -20.88 -4.26
CA ILE A 461 -8.20 -19.68 -3.46
C ILE A 461 -9.70 -19.61 -3.10
N PRO A 462 -10.65 -19.75 -4.04
CA PRO A 462 -12.09 -19.71 -3.69
C PRO A 462 -12.53 -20.78 -2.69
N ILE A 463 -11.83 -21.92 -2.63
CA ILE A 463 -12.13 -23.02 -1.71
C ILE A 463 -11.70 -22.66 -0.29
N PHE A 464 -10.54 -22.00 -0.14
CA PHE A 464 -10.02 -21.60 1.18
C PHE A 464 -10.61 -20.29 1.69
N PHE A 465 -11.13 -19.45 0.78
CA PHE A 465 -11.74 -18.18 1.13
C PHE A 465 -13.19 -18.37 1.60
N LYS A 466 -13.37 -18.61 2.91
CA LYS A 466 -14.64 -18.99 3.56
C LYS A 466 -15.89 -18.14 3.23
N ARG A 467 -15.74 -16.92 2.71
CA ARG A 467 -16.84 -15.99 2.45
C ARG A 467 -17.24 -15.86 0.97
N MET A 468 -16.57 -16.57 0.06
CA MET A 468 -16.81 -16.40 -1.36
C MET A 468 -18.09 -17.12 -1.81
N HIS A 469 -19.06 -16.36 -2.31
CA HIS A 469 -20.27 -16.92 -2.90
C HIS A 469 -19.98 -17.53 -4.29
N PHE A 470 -20.84 -18.42 -4.78
CA PHE A 470 -20.66 -19.08 -6.07
C PHE A 470 -20.43 -18.09 -7.24
N LYS A 471 -21.19 -16.98 -7.27
CA LYS A 471 -21.05 -15.94 -8.30
C LYS A 471 -19.68 -15.26 -8.25
N GLU A 472 -19.16 -14.99 -7.06
CA GLU A 472 -17.84 -14.37 -6.86
C GLU A 472 -16.72 -15.35 -7.21
N ALA A 473 -16.90 -16.65 -6.89
CA ALA A 473 -15.97 -17.69 -7.28
C ALA A 473 -15.89 -17.85 -8.81
N MET A 474 -17.03 -17.84 -9.51
CA MET A 474 -17.07 -17.85 -10.97
C MET A 474 -16.41 -16.60 -11.57
N TYR A 475 -16.70 -15.42 -10.99
CA TYR A 475 -16.03 -14.18 -11.39
C TYR A 475 -14.51 -14.25 -11.19
N PHE A 476 -14.06 -14.83 -10.07
CA PHE A 476 -12.64 -15.09 -9.83
C PHE A 476 -12.04 -15.99 -10.89
N TYR A 477 -12.65 -17.12 -11.24
CA TYR A 477 -12.09 -18.02 -12.26
C TYR A 477 -11.99 -17.35 -13.64
N CYS A 478 -13.00 -16.58 -14.05
CA CYS A 478 -12.93 -15.79 -15.28
C CYS A 478 -11.78 -14.77 -15.25
N SER A 479 -11.68 -14.01 -14.17
CA SER A 479 -10.59 -13.05 -13.92
C SER A 479 -9.22 -13.74 -13.89
N TYR A 480 -9.15 -14.94 -13.32
CA TYR A 480 -7.92 -15.70 -13.14
C TYR A 480 -7.38 -16.25 -14.47
N ILE A 481 -8.26 -16.68 -15.38
CA ILE A 481 -7.88 -17.05 -16.75
C ILE A 481 -7.23 -15.85 -17.46
N ILE A 482 -7.82 -14.65 -17.35
CA ILE A 482 -7.25 -13.43 -17.92
C ILE A 482 -5.90 -13.11 -17.28
N PHE A 483 -5.80 -13.22 -15.95
CA PHE A 483 -4.55 -13.00 -15.23
C PHE A 483 -3.42 -13.93 -15.70
N ILE A 484 -3.69 -15.24 -15.86
CA ILE A 484 -2.68 -16.20 -16.34
C ILE A 484 -2.32 -15.95 -17.80
N THR A 485 -3.31 -15.76 -18.67
CA THR A 485 -3.09 -15.65 -20.12
C THR A 485 -2.49 -14.30 -20.53
N MET A 486 -2.91 -13.20 -19.90
CA MET A 486 -2.44 -11.85 -20.23
C MET A 486 -1.30 -11.38 -19.33
N GLY A 487 -1.10 -11.99 -18.17
CA GLY A 487 -0.10 -11.55 -17.18
C GLY A 487 1.31 -11.46 -17.76
N PHE A 488 1.66 -12.39 -18.65
CA PHE A 488 2.96 -12.39 -19.34
C PHE A 488 3.22 -11.09 -20.12
N PHE A 489 2.22 -10.61 -20.87
CA PHE A 489 2.32 -9.35 -21.63
C PHE A 489 2.20 -8.13 -20.73
N ILE A 490 1.33 -8.17 -19.72
CA ILE A 490 1.10 -7.06 -18.80
C ILE A 490 2.34 -6.81 -17.94
N VAL A 491 3.05 -7.84 -17.49
CA VAL A 491 4.32 -7.68 -16.76
C VAL A 491 5.37 -6.98 -17.62
N LEU A 492 5.52 -7.35 -18.90
CA LEU A 492 6.47 -6.70 -19.81
C LEU A 492 6.10 -5.24 -20.07
N LEU A 493 4.82 -4.97 -20.34
CA LEU A 493 4.30 -3.62 -20.55
C LEU A 493 4.50 -2.72 -19.33
N THR A 494 4.15 -3.23 -18.14
CA THR A 494 4.27 -2.47 -16.88
C THR A 494 5.73 -2.27 -16.49
N TYR A 495 6.62 -3.23 -16.79
CA TYR A 495 8.06 -3.08 -16.63
C TYR A 495 8.60 -1.93 -17.48
N ALA A 496 8.33 -1.93 -18.79
CA ALA A 496 8.77 -0.87 -19.69
C ALA A 496 8.22 0.50 -19.27
N TYR A 497 6.91 0.58 -18.99
CA TYR A 497 6.27 1.81 -18.53
C TYR A 497 6.85 2.31 -17.19
N SER A 498 7.22 1.40 -16.30
CA SER A 498 7.83 1.74 -15.01
C SER A 498 9.21 2.34 -15.16
N LEU A 499 10.04 1.75 -16.02
CA LEU A 499 11.39 2.27 -16.30
C LEU A 499 11.34 3.64 -16.99
N LEU A 500 10.46 3.78 -17.98
CA LEU A 500 10.29 5.06 -18.70
C LEU A 500 9.73 6.16 -17.81
N GLY A 501 8.90 5.83 -16.81
CA GLY A 501 8.34 6.79 -15.86
C GLY A 501 9.07 6.89 -14.53
N MET A 502 10.30 6.39 -14.41
CA MET A 502 11.02 6.29 -13.12
C MET A 502 11.28 7.66 -12.46
N ASP A 503 11.43 8.70 -13.28
CA ASP A 503 11.66 10.10 -12.93
C ASP A 503 10.38 10.93 -12.81
N SER A 504 9.20 10.33 -12.98
CA SER A 504 7.89 11.02 -12.87
C SER A 504 7.54 11.31 -11.41
N ILE A 505 8.34 12.20 -10.82
CA ILE A 505 8.31 12.63 -9.43
C ILE A 505 7.47 13.91 -9.37
N THR A 506 6.18 13.77 -9.07
CA THR A 506 5.30 14.91 -8.82
C THR A 506 5.02 15.04 -7.33
N TRP A 507 5.55 16.11 -6.73
CA TRP A 507 5.23 16.53 -5.36
C TRP A 507 4.05 17.50 -5.35
N GLY A 508 3.46 17.71 -4.18
CA GLY A 508 2.34 18.60 -3.87
C GLY A 508 2.58 20.09 -4.18
N LYS A 509 2.76 20.42 -5.46
CA LYS A 509 2.50 21.72 -6.12
C LYS A 509 2.40 21.59 -7.66
N THR A 510 2.14 20.39 -8.18
CA THR A 510 2.11 20.12 -9.63
C THR A 510 0.92 19.24 -10.06
N ARG A 511 -0.28 19.65 -9.67
CA ARG A 511 -1.43 19.50 -10.56
C ARG A 511 -1.91 20.90 -10.87
N ALA A 512 -1.91 21.25 -12.15
CA ALA A 512 -2.46 22.50 -12.65
C ALA A 512 -3.89 22.67 -12.10
N ILE A 513 -4.01 23.54 -11.09
CA ILE A 513 -5.29 24.06 -10.63
C ILE A 513 -5.85 24.84 -11.80
N LYS A 514 -7.04 24.48 -12.25
CA LYS A 514 -7.69 25.01 -13.46
C LYS A 514 -8.01 26.52 -13.39
N ASN A 515 -7.61 27.24 -12.33
CA ASN A 515 -7.89 28.68 -12.14
C ASN A 515 -6.97 29.32 -11.08
N ILE A 516 -5.68 29.51 -11.37
CA ILE A 516 -4.89 30.55 -10.68
C ILE A 516 -4.15 31.36 -11.75
N ASN A 517 -4.42 32.67 -11.79
CA ASN A 517 -3.86 33.64 -12.71
C ASN A 517 -2.35 33.43 -12.93
N LYS A 518 -1.97 33.24 -14.19
CA LYS A 518 -0.62 32.91 -14.70
C LYS A 518 0.47 33.98 -14.48
N ASN A 519 0.28 34.96 -13.60
CA ASN A 519 1.16 36.15 -13.56
C ASN A 519 2.00 36.36 -12.31
N ILE A 520 2.04 35.44 -11.34
CA ILE A 520 2.94 35.63 -10.19
C ILE A 520 3.64 34.31 -9.86
N ILE A 521 4.98 34.41 -9.78
CA ILE A 521 5.98 33.38 -9.47
C ILE A 521 6.62 32.70 -10.69
N LYS A 522 7.50 33.46 -11.38
CA LYS A 522 8.67 32.90 -12.08
C LYS A 522 9.65 32.39 -11.01
N PHE A 523 9.74 31.07 -10.82
CA PHE A 523 10.96 30.44 -10.32
C PHE A 523 11.46 29.42 -11.35
N LYS A 524 12.75 29.59 -11.68
CA LYS A 524 13.66 28.89 -12.58
C LYS A 524 13.24 27.50 -13.09
N ASN A 525 13.11 27.44 -14.43
CA ASN A 525 13.50 26.37 -15.36
C ASN A 525 13.33 24.92 -14.91
N ILE A 526 12.11 24.40 -15.05
CA ILE A 526 11.89 23.05 -15.61
C ILE A 526 10.66 23.14 -16.52
N GLU A 527 10.86 23.30 -17.82
CA GLU A 527 9.82 23.04 -18.82
C GLU A 527 9.65 21.52 -18.94
N TYR A 528 8.48 21.01 -18.53
CA TYR A 528 8.05 19.66 -18.89
C TYR A 528 7.24 19.74 -20.19
N ASN A 529 7.73 19.09 -21.23
CA ASN A 529 6.99 18.86 -22.48
C ASN A 529 5.85 17.86 -22.22
N ASP A 530 4.63 18.38 -22.08
CA ASP A 530 3.39 17.61 -22.22
C ASP A 530 3.09 17.41 -23.71
N SER A 531 3.91 16.63 -24.39
CA SER A 531 3.60 16.11 -25.74
C SER A 531 4.50 14.92 -26.08
N MET A 532 4.17 13.76 -25.49
CA MET A 532 4.19 12.42 -26.11
C MET A 532 4.05 11.36 -25.01
N VAL A 533 3.27 10.32 -25.33
CA VAL A 533 2.91 9.10 -24.55
C VAL A 533 1.59 9.17 -23.77
#